data_AF-A0A352N7D3-F1
#
_entry.id   AF-A0A352N7D3-F1
#
_cell.length_a   1.000
_cell.length_b   1.000
_cell.length_c   1.000
_cell.angle_alpha   90.00
_cell.angle_beta   90.00
_cell.angle_gamma   90.00
#
_symmetry.space_group_name_H-M   'P 1'
#
loop_
_entity.id
_entity.type
_entity.pdbx_description
1 polymer ?
#
loop_
_entity_poly.entity_id
_entity_poly.type
_entity_poly.pdbx_seq_one_letter_code
_entity_poly.pdbx_strand_id
1 'polypeptide(L)'
;MTLSFQKLYFEHIYPGLGLDLEREIKEDVFKIAENPEIWSLRDDGTRRFSTKRFPYQIVYSIHEDFIWIIAIAHHKRFPEYWKERL
;
A
#
# COMPACT_ATOMS: atom_id res chain seq x y z
N MET A 1 0.98 8.08 -20.04
CA MET A 1 -0.36 7.44 -20.12
C MET A 1 -0.49 6.47 -18.95
N THR A 2 -0.35 6.94 -17.70
CA THR A 2 -0.11 6.02 -16.57
C THR A 2 -0.67 6.59 -15.25
N LEU A 3 -1.83 7.23 -15.30
CA LEU A 3 -2.51 7.72 -14.09
C LEU A 3 -3.96 7.21 -13.96
N SER A 4 -4.54 6.61 -15.01
CA SER A 4 -5.92 6.10 -14.95
C SER A 4 -6.06 4.79 -14.15
N PHE A 5 -5.00 3.98 -14.03
CA PHE A 5 -5.13 2.63 -13.45
C PHE A 5 -5.21 2.65 -11.91
N GLN A 6 -4.51 3.57 -11.25
CA GLN A 6 -4.52 3.64 -9.78
C GLN A 6 -5.89 4.07 -9.22
N LYS A 7 -6.64 4.91 -9.96
CA LYS A 7 -7.95 5.40 -9.48
C LYS A 7 -9.00 4.28 -9.38
N LEU A 8 -9.00 3.35 -10.33
CA LEU A 8 -9.97 2.25 -10.41
C LEU A 8 -9.79 1.18 -9.32
N TYR A 9 -8.54 0.91 -8.90
CA TYR A 9 -8.28 -0.11 -7.87
C TYR A 9 -8.73 0.35 -6.46
N PHE A 10 -8.55 1.63 -6.14
CA PHE A 10 -8.87 2.16 -4.80
C PHE A 10 -10.36 2.44 -4.57
N GLU A 11 -11.11 2.87 -5.58
CA GLU A 11 -12.57 3.11 -5.46
C GLU A 11 -13.36 1.82 -5.18
N HIS A 12 -12.86 0.66 -5.65
CA HIS A 12 -13.60 -0.60 -5.56
C HIS A 12 -13.44 -1.32 -4.21
N ILE A 13 -12.31 -1.12 -3.52
CA ILE A 13 -11.96 -1.95 -2.35
C ILE A 13 -12.42 -1.31 -1.01
N TYR A 14 -12.51 0.02 -0.88
CA TYR A 14 -12.85 0.66 0.40
C TYR A 14 -13.79 1.87 0.28
N PRO A 15 -15.11 1.68 0.06
CA PRO A 15 -16.07 2.77 0.14
C PRO A 15 -16.26 3.24 1.60
N GLY A 16 -16.09 4.54 1.86
CA GLY A 16 -16.53 5.20 3.11
C GLY A 16 -15.52 5.34 4.26
N LEU A 17 -14.24 5.03 4.06
CA LEU A 17 -13.18 5.16 5.07
C LEU A 17 -12.52 6.55 5.06
N GLY A 18 -13.28 7.57 5.53
CA GLY A 18 -12.80 8.91 5.93
C GLY A 18 -11.78 9.60 5.03
N LEU A 19 -12.17 10.73 4.40
CA LEU A 19 -11.34 11.52 3.47
C LEU A 19 -9.87 11.75 3.91
N ASP A 20 -9.62 11.84 5.21
CA ASP A 20 -8.28 11.97 5.80
C ASP A 20 -7.41 10.71 5.66
N LEU A 21 -7.97 9.52 5.87
CA LEU A 21 -7.25 8.25 5.71
C LEU A 21 -6.96 8.00 4.23
N GLU A 22 -7.94 8.25 3.37
CA GLU A 22 -7.75 8.15 1.92
C GLU A 22 -6.63 9.07 1.43
N ARG A 23 -6.60 10.32 1.91
CA ARG A 23 -5.54 11.28 1.58
C ARG A 23 -4.18 10.80 2.06
N GLU A 24 -4.05 10.36 3.32
CA GLU A 24 -2.78 9.86 3.85
C GLU A 24 -2.27 8.65 3.03
N ILE A 25 -3.15 7.68 2.77
CA ILE A 25 -2.78 6.50 1.98
C ILE A 25 -2.32 6.88 0.58
N LYS A 26 -3.00 7.82 -0.09
CA LYS A 26 -2.56 8.31 -1.41
C LYS A 26 -1.19 8.96 -1.34
N GLU A 27 -0.96 9.86 -0.40
CA GLU A 27 0.34 10.50 -0.21
C GLU A 27 1.45 9.49 0.09
N ASP A 28 1.16 8.47 0.87
CA ASP A 28 2.12 7.43 1.21
C ASP A 28 2.41 6.49 0.02
N VAL A 29 1.42 6.16 -0.81
CA VAL A 29 1.63 5.45 -2.08
C VAL A 29 2.49 6.26 -3.04
N PHE A 30 2.31 7.58 -3.13
CA PHE A 30 3.18 8.43 -3.94
C PHE A 30 4.64 8.40 -3.45
N LYS A 31 4.87 8.49 -2.14
CA LYS A 31 6.22 8.37 -1.57
C LYS A 31 6.88 7.02 -1.89
N ILE A 32 6.10 5.94 -1.83
CA ILE A 32 6.55 4.61 -2.23
C ILE A 32 6.91 4.61 -3.72
N ALA A 33 6.07 5.19 -4.58
CA ALA A 33 6.34 5.23 -6.01
C ALA A 33 7.58 6.06 -6.39
N GLU A 34 7.85 7.15 -5.69
CA GLU A 34 9.03 7.98 -5.92
C GLU A 34 10.33 7.27 -5.51
N ASN A 35 10.30 6.48 -4.43
CA ASN A 35 11.49 5.82 -3.91
C ASN A 35 11.16 4.43 -3.33
N PRO A 36 10.84 3.44 -4.18
CA PRO A 36 10.27 2.17 -3.72
C PRO A 36 11.25 1.30 -2.94
N GLU A 37 12.55 1.54 -3.07
CA GLU A 37 13.59 0.73 -2.44
C GLU A 37 13.98 1.17 -1.02
N ILE A 38 13.46 2.32 -0.54
CA ILE A 38 13.79 2.87 0.79
C ILE A 38 13.45 1.88 1.91
N TRP A 39 12.30 1.22 1.82
CA TRP A 39 11.85 0.27 2.85
C TRP A 39 12.46 -1.09 2.62
N SER A 40 13.10 -1.66 3.64
CA SER A 40 13.81 -2.94 3.54
C SER A 40 12.95 -4.06 2.95
N LEU A 41 13.57 -4.81 2.03
CA LEU A 41 13.03 -6.08 1.54
C LEU A 41 13.01 -7.09 2.70
N ARG A 42 11.89 -7.77 2.86
CA ARG A 42 11.69 -8.83 3.85
C ARG A 42 11.82 -10.20 3.19
N ASP A 43 11.98 -11.23 4.02
CA ASP A 43 12.13 -12.62 3.56
C ASP A 43 10.94 -13.13 2.74
N ASP A 44 9.76 -12.53 2.93
CA ASP A 44 8.54 -12.82 2.17
C ASP A 44 8.48 -12.12 0.81
N GLY A 45 9.58 -11.50 0.36
CA GLY A 45 9.65 -10.77 -0.91
C GLY A 45 8.95 -9.42 -0.91
N THR A 46 8.44 -8.98 0.25
CA THR A 46 7.69 -7.72 0.36
C THR A 46 8.48 -6.62 1.03
N ARG A 47 8.02 -5.38 0.79
CA ARG A 47 8.40 -4.18 1.50
C ARG A 47 7.16 -3.63 2.20
N ARG A 48 7.35 -3.02 3.37
CA ARG A 48 6.24 -2.54 4.21
C ARG A 48 6.46 -1.09 4.62
N PHE A 49 5.47 -0.26 4.33
CA PHE A 49 5.40 1.13 4.75
C PHE A 49 4.36 1.28 5.86
N SER A 50 4.70 1.94 6.97
CA SER A 50 3.73 2.27 8.03
C SER A 50 3.27 3.72 7.90
N THR A 51 1.96 3.93 7.80
CA THR A 51 1.34 5.25 7.78
C THR A 51 1.62 6.01 9.07
N LYS A 52 1.69 7.34 9.00
CA LYS A 52 2.13 8.15 10.14
C LYS A 52 1.00 8.46 11.12
N ARG A 53 -0.17 8.84 10.61
CA ARG A 53 -1.32 9.31 11.37
C ARG A 53 -2.26 8.18 11.72
N PHE A 54 -2.48 7.25 10.80
CA PHE A 54 -3.32 6.09 11.04
C PHE A 54 -2.50 4.82 11.30
N PRO A 55 -3.06 3.84 12.04
CA PRO A 55 -2.42 2.57 12.34
C PRO A 55 -2.41 1.58 11.15
N TYR A 56 -2.11 2.02 9.94
CA TYR A 56 -2.11 1.19 8.73
C TYR A 56 -0.70 0.86 8.22
N GLN A 57 -0.61 -0.22 7.47
CA GLN A 57 0.58 -0.71 6.80
C GLN A 57 0.26 -0.97 5.33
N ILE A 58 1.05 -0.40 4.44
CA ILE A 58 1.01 -0.67 3.01
C ILE A 58 2.09 -1.72 2.73
N VAL A 59 1.68 -2.85 2.16
CA VAL A 59 2.56 -3.96 1.79
C VAL A 59 2.64 -4.01 0.28
N TYR A 60 3.86 -4.03 -0.24
CA TYR A 60 4.09 -3.97 -1.68
C TYR A 60 5.33 -4.75 -2.11
N SER A 61 5.40 -5.08 -3.39
CA SER A 61 6.58 -5.63 -4.06
C SER A 61 6.94 -4.75 -5.26
N ILE A 62 8.21 -4.80 -5.66
CA ILE A 62 8.72 -4.10 -6.85
C ILE A 62 8.87 -5.15 -7.94
N HIS A 63 8.24 -4.90 -9.08
CA HIS A 63 8.42 -5.65 -10.33
C HIS A 63 9.12 -4.75 -11.36
N GLU A 64 9.59 -5.34 -12.46
CA GLU A 64 10.35 -4.61 -13.49
C GLU A 64 9.60 -3.37 -14.01
N ASP A 65 8.29 -3.49 -14.24
CA ASP A 65 7.50 -2.42 -14.86
C ASP A 65 6.56 -1.68 -13.89
N PHE A 66 6.39 -2.18 -12.66
CA PHE A 66 5.40 -1.63 -11.72
C PHE A 66 5.68 -1.98 -10.26
N ILE A 67 5.02 -1.23 -9.37
CA ILE A 67 4.94 -1.53 -7.95
C ILE A 67 3.59 -2.18 -7.69
N TRP A 68 3.61 -3.38 -7.11
CA TRP A 68 2.39 -4.11 -6.78
C TRP A 68 2.01 -3.85 -5.32
N ILE A 69 0.91 -3.15 -5.08
CA ILE A 69 0.37 -2.95 -3.74
C ILE A 69 -0.45 -4.20 -3.35
N ILE A 70 0.16 -5.09 -2.57
CA ILE A 70 -0.41 -6.37 -2.15
C ILE A 70 -1.56 -6.13 -1.18
N ALA A 71 -1.36 -5.25 -0.19
CA ALA A 71 -2.36 -5.00 0.84
C ALA A 71 -2.18 -3.63 1.52
N ILE A 72 -3.30 -3.10 2.01
CA ILE A 72 -3.35 -1.98 2.94
C ILE A 72 -4.08 -2.47 4.17
N ALA A 73 -3.37 -2.59 5.28
CA ALA A 73 -3.80 -3.36 6.42
C ALA A 73 -3.67 -2.60 7.73
N HIS A 74 -4.68 -2.68 8.58
CA HIS A 74 -4.64 -2.11 9.92
C HIS A 74 -3.80 -3.00 10.85
N HIS A 75 -2.70 -2.49 11.40
CA HIS A 75 -1.70 -3.30 12.11
C HIS A 75 -2.24 -4.08 13.32
N LYS A 76 -3.22 -3.53 14.05
CA LYS A 76 -3.79 -4.18 15.25
C LYS A 76 -4.90 -5.20 15.00
N ARG A 77 -5.63 -5.08 13.89
CA ARG A 77 -6.91 -5.80 13.74
C ARG A 77 -6.77 -7.06 12.90
N PHE A 78 -5.83 -7.06 11.95
CA PHE A 78 -5.55 -8.19 11.06
C PHE A 78 -4.05 -8.21 10.70
N PRO A 79 -3.17 -8.60 11.62
CA PRO A 79 -1.76 -8.75 11.28
C PRO A 79 -1.60 -9.86 10.22
N GLU A 80 -0.87 -9.54 9.15
CA GLU A 80 -0.35 -10.49 8.15
C GLU A 80 -1.37 -11.29 7.31
N TYR A 81 -2.64 -10.91 7.28
CA TYR A 81 -3.68 -11.60 6.48
C TYR A 81 -3.38 -11.68 4.97
N TRP A 82 -2.50 -10.80 4.48
CA TRP A 82 -2.12 -10.73 3.07
C TRP A 82 -1.09 -11.77 2.67
N LYS A 83 -0.55 -12.57 3.61
CA LYS A 83 0.35 -13.70 3.29
C LYS A 83 -0.29 -14.72 2.34
N GLU A 84 -1.61 -14.82 2.31
CA GLU A 84 -2.35 -15.67 1.36
C GLU A 84 -2.40 -15.10 -0.07
N ARG A 85 -1.95 -13.85 -0.26
CA ARG A 85 -1.95 -13.11 -1.54
C ARG A 85 -0.54 -12.88 -2.09
N LEU A 86 0.48 -13.38 -1.39
CA LEU A 86 1.88 -13.40 -1.84
C LEU A 86 2.10 -14.61 -2.75
#